data_AF-A0A6N3GI22-F1
#
_entry.id   AF-A0A6N3GI22-F1
#
_cell.length_a   1.000
_cell.length_b   1.000
_cell.length_c   1.000
_cell.angle_alpha   90.00
_cell.angle_beta   90.00
_cell.angle_gamma   90.00
#
_symmetry.space_group_name_H-M   'P 1'
#
loop_
_entity.id
_entity.type
_entity.pdbx_description
1 polymer ?
#
loop_
_entity_poly.entity_id
_entity_poly.type
_entity_poly.pdbx_seq_one_letter_code
_entity_poly.pdbx_strand_id
1 'polypeptide(L)'
;MSKRHRQIGLPISGIFLMVLLLIAFLQPYRLALVRGTSMLPTIEDRQVVLIHKKRQPNRYQLIAFEQEGKFLIKRVIGVPGDSFVRKQERLLIGAEDTDFDFSFMITVKDEAVEALPIRGYLKEDEYFVVGDALLTSSDSREFGIISSKTFYGVVTTFF
;
A
#
# COMPACT_ATOMS: atom_id res chain seq x y z
N MET A 1 19.75 61.20 -20.62
CA MET A 1 19.51 60.21 -19.55
C MET A 1 18.54 59.15 -20.05
N SER A 2 19.03 57.99 -20.48
CA SER A 2 18.21 56.90 -21.02
C SER A 2 17.85 55.92 -19.89
N LYS A 3 16.55 55.75 -19.64
CA LYS A 3 16.00 54.81 -18.65
C LYS A 3 16.21 53.37 -19.17
N ARG A 4 17.12 52.62 -18.54
CA ARG A 4 17.18 51.17 -18.70
C ARG A 4 15.93 50.56 -18.08
N HIS A 5 14.95 50.23 -18.92
CA HIS A 5 13.91 49.26 -18.56
C HIS A 5 14.60 47.90 -18.36
N ARG A 6 14.89 47.57 -17.11
CA ARG A 6 15.17 46.20 -16.69
C ARG A 6 13.88 45.43 -16.96
N GLN A 7 13.80 44.73 -18.09
CA GLN A 7 12.69 43.80 -18.32
C GLN A 7 12.82 42.70 -17.27
N ILE A 8 12.00 42.80 -16.22
CA ILE A 8 11.73 41.72 -15.28
C ILE A 8 10.78 40.75 -16.01
N GLY A 9 11.25 40.18 -17.12
CA GLY A 9 10.62 39.02 -17.72
C GLY A 9 11.29 37.83 -17.07
N LEU A 10 10.62 37.14 -16.14
CA LEU A 10 11.00 35.76 -15.88
C LEU A 10 10.98 35.10 -17.27
N PRO A 11 12.12 34.63 -17.80
CA PRO A 11 12.16 34.21 -19.19
C PRO A 11 11.14 33.09 -19.35
N ILE A 12 10.32 33.13 -20.40
CA ILE A 12 9.25 32.15 -20.65
C ILE A 12 9.78 30.70 -20.55
N SER A 13 11.07 30.50 -20.85
CA SER A 13 11.81 29.25 -20.64
C SER A 13 11.87 28.78 -19.18
N GLY A 14 12.00 29.70 -18.21
CA GLY A 14 11.99 29.40 -16.78
C GLY A 14 10.61 28.97 -16.27
N ILE A 15 9.53 29.61 -16.75
CA ILE A 15 8.15 29.19 -16.44
C ILE A 15 7.89 27.82 -17.05
N PHE A 16 8.28 27.61 -18.30
CA PHE A 16 8.14 26.33 -18.98
C PHE A 16 8.89 25.20 -18.26
N LEU A 17 10.14 25.42 -17.86
CA LEU A 17 10.93 24.47 -17.08
C LEU A 17 10.27 24.17 -15.74
N MET A 18 9.77 25.18 -15.04
CA MET A 18 9.06 25.00 -13.76
C MET A 18 7.82 24.11 -13.92
N VAL A 19 7.03 24.33 -14.97
CA VAL A 19 5.85 23.49 -15.26
C VAL A 19 6.25 22.04 -15.55
N LEU A 20 7.31 21.82 -16.33
CA LEU A 20 7.82 20.47 -16.59
C LEU A 20 8.27 19.75 -15.31
N LEU A 21 9.00 20.46 -14.44
CA LEU A 21 9.42 19.93 -13.15
C LEU A 21 8.22 19.60 -12.25
N LEU A 22 7.19 20.44 -12.25
CA LEU A 22 5.96 20.20 -11.51
C LEU A 22 5.21 18.96 -12.01
N ILE A 23 5.07 18.81 -13.32
CA ILE A 23 4.42 17.62 -13.93
C ILE A 23 5.22 16.37 -13.59
N ALA A 24 6.55 16.41 -13.72
CA ALA A 24 7.42 15.30 -13.37
C ALA A 24 7.30 14.91 -11.88
N PHE A 25 7.19 15.91 -11.00
CA PHE A 25 7.00 15.70 -9.57
C PHE A 25 5.64 15.09 -9.22
N LEU A 26 4.56 15.47 -9.93
CA LEU A 26 3.20 14.98 -9.68
C LEU A 26 2.89 13.63 -10.37
N GLN A 27 3.67 13.23 -11.38
CA GLN A 27 3.50 11.98 -12.13
C GLN A 27 3.30 10.68 -11.30
N PRO A 28 4.02 10.45 -10.17
CA PRO A 28 3.85 9.22 -9.39
C PRO A 28 2.57 9.19 -8.55
N TYR A 29 1.89 10.32 -8.40
CA TYR A 29 0.67 10.43 -7.59
C TYR A 29 -0.59 10.18 -8.43
N ARG A 30 -1.61 9.57 -7.81
CA ARG A 30 -2.96 9.41 -8.38
C ARG A 30 -4.01 9.63 -7.30
N LEU A 31 -5.11 10.27 -7.66
CA LEU A 31 -6.30 10.30 -6.81
C LEU A 31 -7.19 9.10 -7.14
N ALA A 32 -7.78 8.49 -6.12
CA ALA A 32 -8.75 7.41 -6.26
C ALA A 32 -9.93 7.63 -5.32
N LEU A 33 -11.13 7.36 -5.82
CA LEU A 33 -12.35 7.34 -5.02
C LEU A 33 -12.54 5.95 -4.43
N VAL A 34 -12.60 5.85 -3.11
CA VAL A 34 -12.80 4.57 -2.43
C VAL A 34 -14.28 4.19 -2.45
N ARG A 35 -14.54 2.91 -2.68
CA ARG A 35 -15.88 2.33 -2.61
C ARG A 35 -15.86 1.09 -1.72
N GLY A 36 -16.73 1.05 -0.73
CA GLY A 36 -16.85 -0.03 0.24
C GLY A 36 -16.33 0.30 1.63
N THR A 37 -16.53 -0.63 2.56
CA THR A 37 -16.41 -0.39 4.01
C THR A 37 -15.28 -1.19 4.67
N SER A 38 -14.49 -1.93 3.89
CA SER A 38 -13.44 -2.84 4.41
C SER A 38 -12.32 -2.16 5.21
N MET A 39 -12.23 -0.83 5.13
CA MET A 39 -11.21 -0.01 5.78
C MET A 39 -11.79 0.92 6.86
N LEU A 40 -13.06 0.75 7.25
CA LEU A 40 -13.62 1.51 8.37
C LEU A 40 -12.89 1.16 9.68
N PRO A 41 -12.64 2.14 10.58
CA PRO A 41 -12.99 3.56 10.45
C PRO A 41 -11.92 4.41 9.75
N THR A 42 -10.80 3.83 9.33
CA THR A 42 -9.66 4.57 8.75
C THR A 42 -9.98 5.24 7.41
N ILE A 43 -10.75 4.55 6.55
CA ILE A 43 -11.21 5.09 5.28
C ILE A 43 -12.72 4.86 5.16
N GLU A 44 -13.46 5.93 4.95
CA GLU A 44 -14.91 5.91 4.73
C GLU A 44 -15.29 5.62 3.27
N ASP A 45 -16.50 5.11 3.06
CA ASP A 45 -17.06 4.96 1.72
C ASP A 45 -17.13 6.34 1.03
N ARG A 46 -16.73 6.38 -0.24
CA ARG A 46 -16.65 7.61 -1.06
C ARG A 46 -15.58 8.62 -0.61
N GLN A 47 -14.68 8.27 0.29
CA GLN A 47 -13.51 9.09 0.58
C GLN A 47 -12.55 9.08 -0.62
N VAL A 48 -11.92 10.23 -0.90
CA VAL A 48 -10.86 10.35 -1.89
C VAL A 48 -9.51 10.15 -1.21
N VAL A 49 -8.66 9.32 -1.81
CA VAL A 49 -7.32 9.03 -1.30
C VAL A 49 -6.25 9.32 -2.35
N LEU A 50 -5.03 9.57 -1.87
CA LEU A 50 -3.84 9.75 -2.71
C LEU A 50 -3.01 8.46 -2.75
N ILE A 51 -2.67 8.02 -3.95
CA ILE A 51 -1.85 6.82 -4.19
C ILE A 51 -0.49 7.25 -4.73
N HIS A 52 0.58 6.80 -4.10
CA HIS A 52 1.96 7.01 -4.56
C HIS A 52 2.57 5.72 -5.11
N LYS A 53 2.70 5.65 -6.44
CA LYS A 53 3.04 4.42 -7.19
C LYS A 53 4.43 3.86 -6.93
N LYS A 54 5.41 4.73 -6.68
CA LYS A 54 6.83 4.35 -6.65
C LYS A 54 7.36 4.03 -5.26
N ARG A 55 6.53 4.14 -4.23
CA ARG A 55 6.94 3.90 -2.85
C ARG A 55 6.72 2.44 -2.50
N GLN A 56 7.77 1.79 -1.99
CA GLN A 56 7.63 0.47 -1.39
C GLN A 56 6.83 0.59 -0.09
N PRO A 57 5.81 -0.26 0.11
CA PRO A 57 5.01 -0.22 1.32
C PRO A 57 5.76 -0.74 2.53
N ASN A 58 5.67 0.00 3.64
CA ASN A 58 6.15 -0.47 4.93
C ASN A 58 4.99 -1.09 5.73
N ARG A 59 5.34 -1.82 6.79
CA ARG A 59 4.36 -2.36 7.74
C ARG A 59 3.44 -1.23 8.24
N TYR A 60 2.16 -1.56 8.38
CA TYR A 60 1.04 -0.69 8.75
C TYR A 60 0.66 0.39 7.76
N GLN A 61 1.35 0.54 6.64
CA GLN A 61 0.89 1.43 5.57
C GLN A 61 -0.31 0.85 4.85
N LEU A 62 -1.11 1.75 4.29
CA LEU A 62 -2.22 1.38 3.42
C LEU A 62 -1.69 1.23 2.00
N ILE A 63 -2.16 0.22 1.29
CA ILE A 63 -1.83 0.01 -0.12
C ILE A 63 -3.08 -0.16 -0.95
N ALA A 64 -3.00 0.28 -2.20
CA ALA A 64 -3.98 -0.02 -3.24
C ALA A 64 -3.39 -1.08 -4.17
N PHE A 65 -4.14 -2.13 -4.49
CA PHE A 65 -3.71 -3.23 -5.34
C PHE A 65 -4.88 -3.88 -6.06
N GLU A 66 -4.56 -4.67 -7.08
CA GLU A 66 -5.51 -5.53 -7.77
C GLU A 66 -5.53 -6.93 -7.14
N GLN A 67 -6.73 -7.45 -6.90
CA GLN A 67 -6.95 -8.86 -6.55
C GLN A 67 -8.17 -9.35 -7.32
N GLU A 68 -8.00 -10.37 -8.16
CA GLU A 68 -9.08 -10.96 -8.97
C GLU A 68 -9.89 -9.92 -9.77
N GLY A 69 -9.19 -8.97 -10.41
CA GLY A 69 -9.82 -7.88 -11.18
C GLY A 69 -10.51 -6.80 -10.34
N LYS A 70 -10.41 -6.85 -9.01
CA LYS A 70 -10.98 -5.84 -8.10
C LYS A 70 -9.88 -4.94 -7.55
N PHE A 71 -10.16 -3.64 -7.56
CA PHE A 71 -9.34 -2.64 -6.86
C PHE A 71 -9.64 -2.71 -5.35
N LEU A 72 -8.63 -3.05 -4.54
CA LEU A 72 -8.75 -3.15 -3.10
C LEU A 72 -7.77 -2.20 -2.40
N ILE A 73 -8.18 -1.69 -1.24
CA ILE A 73 -7.29 -1.02 -0.28
C ILE A 73 -7.25 -1.84 0.99
N LYS A 74 -6.05 -2.11 1.50
CA LYS A 74 -5.81 -2.86 2.75
C LYS A 74 -4.58 -2.32 3.48
N ARG A 75 -4.46 -2.66 4.75
CA ARG A 75 -3.29 -2.36 5.58
C ARG A 75 -2.28 -3.49 5.48
N VAL A 76 -1.01 -3.14 5.32
CA VAL A 76 0.10 -4.09 5.33
C VAL A 76 0.37 -4.55 6.75
N ILE A 77 0.34 -5.86 6.97
CA ILE A 77 0.66 -6.50 8.25
C ILE A 77 1.98 -7.27 8.16
N GLY A 78 2.21 -7.98 7.05
CA GLY A 78 3.48 -8.62 6.73
C GLY A 78 4.16 -7.96 5.53
N VAL A 79 5.47 -7.75 5.64
CA VAL A 79 6.35 -7.21 4.59
C VAL A 79 7.41 -8.25 4.18
N PRO A 80 8.07 -8.09 3.03
CA PRO A 80 9.20 -8.93 2.65
C PRO A 80 10.22 -9.09 3.78
N GLY A 81 10.71 -10.31 3.99
CA GLY A 81 11.61 -10.67 5.09
C GLY A 81 10.91 -11.11 6.37
N ASP A 82 9.61 -10.85 6.54
CA ASP A 82 8.89 -11.26 7.74
C ASP A 82 8.78 -12.78 7.84
N SER A 83 9.01 -13.29 9.06
CA SER A 83 8.82 -14.71 9.35
C SER A 83 7.35 -15.02 9.56
N PHE A 84 6.91 -16.20 9.12
CA PHE A 84 5.59 -16.69 9.41
C PHE A 84 5.59 -18.14 9.88
N VAL A 85 4.61 -18.48 10.72
CA VAL A 85 4.33 -19.84 11.16
C VAL A 85 2.84 -20.14 10.98
N ARG A 86 2.54 -21.22 10.27
CA ARG A 86 1.19 -21.75 10.13
C ARG A 86 0.91 -22.74 11.27
N LYS A 87 -0.18 -22.51 11.99
CA LYS A 87 -0.67 -23.40 13.05
C LYS A 87 -2.18 -23.58 12.90
N GLN A 88 -2.59 -24.63 12.18
CA GLN A 88 -4.00 -24.87 11.83
C GLN A 88 -4.57 -23.65 11.09
N GLU A 89 -5.75 -23.17 11.47
CA GLU A 89 -6.42 -21.96 10.95
C GLU A 89 -5.79 -20.64 11.41
N ARG A 90 -4.52 -20.66 11.85
CA ARG A 90 -3.80 -19.48 12.32
C ARG A 90 -2.51 -19.29 11.55
N LEU A 91 -2.29 -18.05 11.14
CA LEU A 91 -1.01 -17.57 10.63
C LEU A 91 -0.42 -16.60 11.66
N LEU A 92 0.76 -16.93 12.16
CA LEU A 92 1.54 -16.03 12.98
C LEU A 92 2.55 -15.30 12.09
N ILE A 93 2.64 -13.98 12.19
CA ILE A 93 3.58 -13.15 11.41
C ILE A 93 4.43 -12.33 12.39
N GLY A 94 5.74 -12.41 12.24
CA GLY A 94 6.74 -11.74 13.06
C GLY A 94 7.72 -10.95 12.20
N ALA A 95 8.36 -9.95 12.83
CA ALA A 95 9.41 -9.21 12.15
C ALA A 95 10.64 -10.10 11.87
N GLU A 96 11.40 -9.74 10.83
CA GLU A 96 12.71 -10.30 10.52
C GLU A 96 13.58 -10.46 11.78
N ASP A 97 14.26 -11.60 11.90
CA ASP A 97 15.17 -11.98 13.00
C ASP A 97 14.58 -12.34 14.37
N THR A 98 13.26 -12.52 14.49
CA THR A 98 12.66 -13.06 15.71
C THR A 98 11.90 -14.36 15.46
N ASP A 99 12.55 -15.49 15.82
CA ASP A 99 11.92 -16.82 15.76
C ASP A 99 10.70 -16.95 16.70
N PHE A 100 10.52 -16.01 17.63
CA PHE A 100 9.58 -16.13 18.75
C PHE A 100 8.73 -14.87 19.02
N ASP A 101 9.01 -13.71 18.42
CA ASP A 101 8.20 -12.48 18.59
C ASP A 101 7.24 -12.29 17.43
N PHE A 102 6.19 -13.11 17.42
CA PHE A 102 5.07 -12.90 16.52
C PHE A 102 4.27 -11.68 16.98
N SER A 103 4.30 -10.63 16.18
CA SER A 103 3.52 -9.41 16.43
C SER A 103 2.04 -9.63 16.16
N PHE A 104 1.70 -10.61 15.31
CA PHE A 104 0.32 -10.87 14.88
C PHE A 104 -0.01 -12.34 14.91
N MET A 105 -1.14 -12.68 15.51
CA MET A 105 -1.80 -13.97 15.38
C MET A 105 -3.13 -13.75 14.66
N ILE A 106 -3.25 -14.31 13.47
CA ILE A 106 -4.35 -14.00 12.55
C ILE A 106 -5.08 -15.29 12.23
N THR A 107 -6.40 -15.29 12.44
CA THR A 107 -7.26 -16.38 11.94
C THR A 107 -7.43 -16.25 10.44
N VAL A 108 -7.17 -17.33 9.73
CA VAL A 108 -7.18 -17.41 8.26
C VAL A 108 -8.03 -18.59 7.82
N LYS A 109 -8.60 -18.52 6.62
CA LYS A 109 -9.20 -19.68 5.96
C LYS A 109 -8.09 -20.67 5.60
N ASP A 110 -8.40 -21.97 5.67
CA ASP A 110 -7.40 -23.01 5.35
C ASP A 110 -6.87 -22.85 3.93
N GLU A 111 -7.74 -22.52 2.97
CA GLU A 111 -7.39 -22.31 1.56
C GLU A 111 -6.39 -21.15 1.37
N ALA A 112 -6.42 -20.15 2.25
CA ALA A 112 -5.53 -18.98 2.18
C ALA A 112 -4.07 -19.33 2.50
N VAL A 113 -3.85 -20.42 3.22
CA VAL A 113 -2.52 -20.82 3.74
C VAL A 113 -2.15 -22.27 3.41
N GLU A 114 -3.01 -23.01 2.69
CA GLU A 114 -2.82 -24.43 2.38
C GLU A 114 -1.52 -24.67 1.59
N ALA A 115 -1.21 -23.78 0.64
CA ALA A 115 -0.01 -23.85 -0.16
C ALA A 115 1.27 -23.39 0.58
N LEU A 116 1.15 -22.87 1.80
CA LEU A 116 2.30 -22.37 2.57
C LEU A 116 2.97 -23.49 3.38
N PRO A 117 4.31 -23.48 3.47
CA PRO A 117 5.00 -24.35 4.42
C PRO A 117 4.58 -24.04 5.86
N ILE A 118 4.83 -24.97 6.79
CA ILE A 118 4.54 -24.77 8.22
C ILE A 118 5.27 -23.53 8.76
N ARG A 119 6.47 -23.24 8.25
CA ARG A 119 7.27 -22.09 8.62
C ARG A 119 8.00 -21.56 7.38
N GLY A 120 8.14 -20.25 7.29
CA GLY A 120 8.84 -19.61 6.18
C GLY A 120 9.04 -18.11 6.39
N TYR A 121 9.45 -17.44 5.31
CA TYR A 121 9.61 -16.00 5.23
C TYR A 121 8.85 -15.47 4.02
N LEU A 122 8.28 -14.26 4.13
CA LEU A 122 7.74 -13.55 2.97
C LEU A 122 8.86 -13.20 2.01
N LYS A 123 8.73 -13.59 0.74
CA LYS A 123 9.70 -13.26 -0.31
C LYS A 123 9.73 -11.76 -0.63
N GLU A 124 10.72 -11.33 -1.41
CA GLU A 124 10.93 -9.94 -1.85
C GLU A 124 9.69 -9.23 -2.43
N ASP A 125 8.79 -9.97 -3.08
CA ASP A 125 7.55 -9.43 -3.64
C ASP A 125 6.30 -9.81 -2.86
N GLU A 126 6.40 -10.47 -1.72
CA GLU A 126 5.26 -11.02 -0.97
C GLU A 126 4.86 -10.12 0.21
N TYR A 127 3.56 -9.90 0.36
CA TYR A 127 2.97 -9.11 1.42
C TYR A 127 1.75 -9.82 2.01
N PHE A 128 1.49 -9.60 3.29
CA PHE A 128 0.25 -10.02 3.95
C PHE A 128 -0.55 -8.80 4.36
N VAL A 129 -1.80 -8.69 3.93
CA VAL A 129 -2.61 -7.48 4.14
C VAL A 129 -3.96 -7.78 4.78
N VAL A 130 -4.41 -6.88 5.64
CA VAL A 130 -5.68 -7.00 6.37
C VAL A 130 -6.45 -5.69 6.27
N GLY A 131 -7.77 -5.75 6.15
CA GLY A 131 -8.60 -4.55 6.20
C GLY A 131 -8.96 -4.21 7.64
N ASP A 132 -9.06 -2.92 7.94
CA ASP A 132 -9.30 -2.44 9.29
C ASP A 132 -10.70 -2.83 9.81
N ALA A 133 -11.68 -3.04 8.91
CA ALA A 133 -12.97 -3.61 9.26
C ALA A 133 -12.85 -5.14 9.36
N LEU A 134 -12.24 -5.61 10.46
CA LEU A 134 -11.82 -7.00 10.66
C LEU A 134 -12.92 -8.04 10.38
N LEU A 135 -14.19 -7.75 10.67
CA LEU A 135 -15.28 -8.72 10.52
C LEU A 135 -15.85 -8.82 9.10
N THR A 136 -15.62 -7.83 8.25
CA THR A 136 -16.27 -7.71 6.93
C THR A 136 -15.29 -7.53 5.77
N SER A 137 -14.01 -7.35 6.07
CA SER A 137 -12.96 -7.20 5.06
C SER A 137 -12.60 -8.53 4.42
N SER A 138 -12.72 -8.60 3.10
CA SER A 138 -12.09 -9.63 2.27
C SER A 138 -10.64 -9.23 1.98
N ASP A 139 -9.70 -9.98 2.55
CA ASP A 139 -8.26 -9.68 2.55
C ASP A 139 -7.40 -10.96 2.60
N SER A 140 -6.10 -10.86 2.95
CA SER A 140 -5.18 -12.01 2.94
C SER A 140 -5.60 -13.14 3.88
N ARG A 141 -6.53 -12.91 4.80
CA ARG A 141 -7.14 -13.99 5.61
C ARG A 141 -7.98 -14.94 4.78
N GLU A 142 -8.44 -14.51 3.62
CA GLU A 142 -9.25 -15.31 2.70
C GLU A 142 -8.48 -15.74 1.45
N PHE A 143 -7.69 -14.85 0.85
CA PHE A 143 -6.97 -15.13 -0.40
C PHE A 143 -5.46 -15.33 -0.25
N GLY A 144 -4.94 -15.24 0.97
CA GLY A 144 -3.52 -15.49 1.26
C GLY A 144 -2.58 -14.34 0.94
N ILE A 145 -1.31 -14.68 0.79
CA ILE A 145 -0.21 -13.75 0.49
C ILE A 145 -0.39 -13.16 -0.91
N ILE A 146 -0.13 -11.86 -1.05
CA ILE A 146 -0.23 -11.14 -2.33
C ILE A 146 1.13 -10.71 -2.84
N SER A 147 1.23 -10.56 -4.17
CA SER A 147 2.45 -10.07 -4.83
C SER A 147 2.40 -8.56 -5.03
N SER A 148 3.51 -7.86 -4.75
CA SER A 148 3.70 -6.44 -5.03
C SER A 148 3.55 -6.06 -6.50
N LYS A 149 3.58 -7.04 -7.40
CA LYS A 149 3.31 -6.88 -8.84
C LYS A 149 1.91 -6.37 -9.13
N THR A 150 0.94 -6.59 -8.24
CA THR A 150 -0.43 -6.09 -8.40
C THR A 150 -0.66 -4.71 -7.78
N PHE A 151 0.38 -4.09 -7.19
CA PHE A 151 0.22 -2.86 -6.44
C PHE A 151 0.07 -1.65 -7.36
N TYR A 152 -0.93 -0.83 -7.06
CA TYR A 152 -1.06 0.52 -7.59
C TYR A 152 -0.22 1.54 -6.79
N GLY A 153 0.06 1.26 -5.51
CA GLY A 153 0.97 2.05 -4.68
C GLY A 153 0.50 2.24 -3.24
N VAL A 154 1.27 3.03 -2.48
CA VAL A 154 0.96 3.37 -1.09
C VAL A 154 -0.12 4.45 -1.02
N VAL A 155 -1.12 4.23 -0.18
CA VAL A 155 -2.27 5.10 0.03
C VAL A 155 -1.99 6.06 1.19
N THR A 156 -2.31 7.32 0.99
CA THR A 156 -2.33 8.38 2.01
C THR A 156 -3.73 8.99 2.03
N THR A 157 -4.31 9.09 3.23
CA THR A 157 -5.61 9.72 3.47
C THR A 157 -5.43 11.20 3.74
N PHE A 158 -6.49 11.97 3.52
CA PHE A 158 -6.61 13.36 3.95
C PHE A 158 -7.49 13.39 5.21
N PHE A 159 -7.05 14.13 6.23
CA PHE A 159 -7.76 14.31 7.50
C PHE A 159 -8.98 15.22 7.33
#